data_AF-R4GN82-F1
#
_entry.id   AF-R4GN82-F1
#
_cell.length_a   1.000
_cell.length_b   1.000
_cell.length_c   1.000
_cell.angle_alpha   90.00
_cell.angle_beta   90.00
_cell.angle_gamma   90.00
#
_symmetry.space_group_name_H-M   'P 1'
#
loop_
_entity.id
_entity.type
_entity.pdbx_description
1 polymer ?
#
loop_
_entity_poly.entity_id
_entity_poly.type
_entity_poly.pdbx_seq_one_letter_code
_entity_poly.pdbx_strand_id
1 'polypeptide(L)'
;MSLSPPCFTEEDRFSLEALQTIHKQMDDDKDGGIEVEESDEFIREDMKYKDATNKHSHLHREDKHITIEDLWKRWKTSEVHNWTLEDTLQWLIEFVELPQYEKNFRDNNVKGTTLPRIAVHEPSFMISQLKISDRSHRQKLQLKALDVVLFGPLTRPPH
;
A
#
# COMPACT_ATOMS: atom_id res chain seq x y z
N MET A 1 9.51 32.33 -0.58
CA MET A 1 9.40 31.53 0.66
C MET A 1 9.75 30.10 0.28
N SER A 2 10.97 29.66 0.55
CA SER A 2 11.44 28.32 0.19
C SER A 2 10.86 27.31 1.18
N LEU A 3 9.71 26.73 0.82
CA LEU A 3 9.21 25.51 1.48
C LEU A 3 9.99 24.33 0.91
N SER A 4 11.21 24.13 1.41
CA SER A 4 11.89 22.85 1.30
C SER A 4 11.63 22.13 2.63
N PRO A 5 10.76 21.12 2.69
CA PRO A 5 10.67 20.28 3.87
C PRO A 5 11.97 19.50 4.04
N PRO A 6 12.47 19.34 5.28
CA PRO A 6 13.72 18.66 5.55
C PRO A 6 13.55 17.15 5.35
N CYS A 7 14.42 16.57 4.51
CA CYS A 7 14.72 15.15 4.36
C CYS A 7 13.67 14.27 3.62
N PHE A 8 13.56 14.47 2.29
CA PHE A 8 13.20 13.36 1.40
C PHE A 8 14.39 12.39 1.35
N THR A 9 14.34 11.31 2.13
CA THR A 9 15.31 10.20 1.96
C THR A 9 15.04 9.48 0.64
N GLU A 10 16.01 8.72 0.12
CA GLU A 10 15.79 7.94 -1.11
C GLU A 10 14.60 6.98 -0.96
N GLU A 11 14.36 6.45 0.24
CA GLU A 11 13.17 5.64 0.56
C GLU A 11 11.86 6.41 0.40
N ASP A 12 11.84 7.67 0.82
CA ASP A 12 10.68 8.55 0.71
C ASP A 12 10.32 8.81 -0.76
N ARG A 13 11.34 9.04 -1.58
CA ARG A 13 11.19 9.16 -3.03
C ARG A 13 10.60 7.89 -3.65
N PHE A 14 11.13 6.70 -3.33
CA PHE A 14 10.56 5.45 -3.84
C PHE A 14 9.13 5.21 -3.36
N SER A 15 8.82 5.59 -2.13
CA SER A 15 7.48 5.49 -1.56
C SER A 15 6.51 6.41 -2.28
N LEU A 16 6.94 7.64 -2.61
CA LEU A 16 6.12 8.63 -3.30
C LEU A 16 5.86 8.21 -4.74
N GLU A 17 6.89 7.77 -5.46
CA GLU A 17 6.75 7.23 -6.82
C GLU A 17 5.80 6.02 -6.84
N ALA A 18 5.88 5.18 -5.81
CA ALA A 18 4.97 4.06 -5.68
C ALA A 18 3.52 4.51 -5.41
N LEU A 19 3.32 5.42 -4.45
CA LEU A 19 2.00 6.00 -4.16
C LEU A 19 1.40 6.71 -5.36
N GLN A 20 2.22 7.41 -6.15
CA GLN A 20 1.79 8.06 -7.39
C GLN A 20 1.34 7.03 -8.43
N THR A 21 2.00 5.89 -8.49
CA THR A 21 1.60 4.79 -9.39
C THR A 21 0.32 4.12 -8.92
N ILE A 22 0.09 4.00 -7.61
CA ILE A 22 -1.17 3.50 -7.04
C ILE A 22 -2.30 4.50 -7.32
N HIS A 23 -2.04 5.78 -7.07
CA HIS A 23 -2.99 6.86 -7.34
C HIS A 23 -3.39 6.89 -8.82
N LYS A 24 -2.42 6.83 -9.73
CA LYS A 24 -2.65 6.77 -11.18
C LYS A 24 -3.39 5.50 -11.65
N GLN A 25 -3.30 4.40 -10.91
CA GLN A 25 -4.08 3.20 -11.20
C GLN A 25 -5.53 3.32 -10.75
N MET A 26 -5.81 4.14 -9.75
CA MET A 26 -7.16 4.45 -9.29
C MET A 26 -7.80 5.64 -9.99
N ASP A 27 -7.01 6.62 -10.45
CA ASP A 27 -7.42 7.83 -11.17
C ASP A 27 -7.47 7.51 -12.68
N ASP A 28 -8.64 7.07 -13.17
CA ASP A 28 -8.84 6.62 -14.55
C ASP A 28 -8.79 7.81 -15.52
N ASP A 29 -9.48 8.90 -15.17
CA ASP A 29 -9.56 10.14 -15.97
C ASP A 29 -8.30 11.00 -15.86
N LYS A 30 -7.45 10.74 -14.86
CA LYS A 30 -6.16 11.43 -14.62
C LYS A 30 -6.34 12.92 -14.34
N ASP A 31 -7.44 13.27 -13.68
CA ASP A 31 -7.73 14.64 -13.25
C ASP A 31 -6.89 15.01 -12.01
N GLY A 32 -6.24 14.03 -11.37
CA GLY A 32 -5.35 14.23 -10.23
C GLY A 32 -6.01 13.97 -8.87
N GLY A 33 -7.22 13.42 -8.87
CA GLY A 33 -7.89 13.00 -7.65
C GLY A 33 -8.82 11.83 -7.89
N ILE A 34 -8.72 10.87 -6.99
CA ILE A 34 -9.53 9.65 -7.02
C ILE A 34 -10.93 10.01 -6.52
N GLU A 35 -11.93 9.74 -7.33
CA GLU A 35 -13.34 9.89 -6.99
C GLU A 35 -13.93 8.58 -6.43
N VAL A 36 -15.14 8.70 -5.85
CA VAL A 36 -15.86 7.57 -5.24
C VAL A 36 -16.15 6.46 -6.25
N GLU A 37 -16.48 6.84 -7.50
CA GLU A 37 -16.80 5.88 -8.56
C GLU A 37 -15.54 5.15 -9.05
N GLU A 38 -14.44 5.88 -9.24
CA GLU A 38 -13.17 5.30 -9.71
C GLU A 38 -12.58 4.32 -8.69
N SER A 39 -12.62 4.67 -7.40
CA SER A 39 -12.16 3.77 -6.35
C SER A 39 -13.04 2.52 -6.20
N ASP A 40 -14.37 2.61 -6.40
CA ASP A 40 -15.26 1.46 -6.39
C ASP A 40 -14.95 0.49 -7.55
N GLU A 41 -14.72 1.02 -8.75
CA GLU A 41 -14.32 0.24 -9.92
C GLU A 41 -12.97 -0.45 -9.69
N PHE A 42 -11.96 0.30 -9.23
CA PHE A 42 -10.63 -0.24 -8.95
C PHE A 42 -10.65 -1.38 -7.91
N ILE A 43 -11.42 -1.23 -6.82
CA ILE A 43 -11.48 -2.26 -5.77
C ILE A 43 -12.17 -3.54 -6.29
N ARG A 44 -13.15 -3.41 -7.21
CA ARG A 44 -13.84 -4.54 -7.82
C ARG A 44 -13.01 -5.23 -8.90
N GLU A 45 -12.35 -4.47 -9.75
CA GLU A 45 -11.63 -4.99 -10.91
C GLU A 45 -10.21 -5.44 -10.56
N ASP A 46 -9.45 -4.58 -9.88
CA ASP A 46 -8.04 -4.81 -9.58
C ASP A 46 -7.87 -5.56 -8.26
N MET A 47 -8.53 -5.09 -7.19
CA MET A 47 -8.45 -5.76 -5.89
C MET A 47 -9.34 -7.00 -5.76
N LYS A 48 -10.36 -7.14 -6.62
CA LYS A 48 -11.32 -8.25 -6.63
C LYS A 48 -11.95 -8.53 -5.26
N TYR A 49 -12.05 -7.52 -4.40
CA TYR A 49 -12.73 -7.68 -3.12
C TYR A 49 -14.24 -7.73 -3.34
N LYS A 50 -14.88 -8.74 -2.75
CA LYS A 50 -16.35 -8.81 -2.73
C LYS A 50 -16.96 -7.64 -1.95
N ASP A 51 -16.23 -7.11 -0.98
CA ASP A 51 -16.64 -6.01 -0.09
C ASP A 51 -16.12 -4.64 -0.57
N ALA A 52 -16.12 -4.40 -1.89
CA ALA A 52 -15.71 -3.12 -2.47
C ALA A 52 -16.47 -1.93 -1.85
N THR A 53 -17.76 -2.11 -1.54
CA THR A 53 -18.60 -1.08 -0.93
C THR A 53 -18.09 -0.59 0.42
N ASN A 54 -17.64 -1.51 1.28
CA ASN A 54 -17.14 -1.15 2.60
C ASN A 54 -15.76 -0.46 2.51
N LYS A 55 -14.95 -0.89 1.55
CA LYS A 55 -13.60 -0.35 1.31
C LYS A 55 -13.63 1.03 0.68
N HIS A 56 -14.38 1.26 -0.41
CA HIS A 56 -14.52 2.61 -0.98
C HIS A 56 -15.13 3.58 0.04
N SER A 57 -16.08 3.12 0.87
CA SER A 57 -16.68 3.95 1.91
C SER A 57 -15.69 4.33 3.01
N HIS A 58 -14.72 3.46 3.31
CA HIS A 58 -13.63 3.77 4.23
C HIS A 58 -12.64 4.76 3.61
N LEU A 59 -12.33 4.58 2.32
CA LEU A 59 -11.45 5.48 1.57
C LEU A 59 -12.03 6.91 1.53
N HIS A 60 -13.32 7.01 1.18
CA HIS A 60 -14.03 8.26 0.97
C HIS A 60 -14.86 8.72 2.18
N ARG A 61 -14.58 8.19 3.39
CA ARG A 61 -15.40 8.46 4.57
C ARG A 61 -15.47 9.95 4.91
N GLU A 62 -14.36 10.66 4.75
CA GLU A 62 -14.24 12.10 5.01
C GLU A 62 -13.96 12.91 3.74
N ASP A 63 -13.26 12.33 2.75
CA ASP A 63 -12.86 13.01 1.52
C ASP A 63 -13.44 12.32 0.27
N LYS A 64 -14.26 13.02 -0.48
CA LYS A 64 -14.84 12.50 -1.74
C LYS A 64 -13.88 12.55 -2.93
N HIS A 65 -12.77 13.27 -2.79
CA HIS A 65 -11.78 13.50 -3.82
C HIS A 65 -10.39 13.39 -3.19
N ILE A 66 -9.67 12.31 -3.48
CA ILE A 66 -8.40 11.99 -2.83
C ILE A 66 -7.27 12.27 -3.81
N THR A 67 -6.52 13.34 -3.55
CA THR A 67 -5.34 13.68 -4.33
C THR A 67 -4.14 12.82 -3.92
N ILE A 68 -3.11 12.80 -4.76
CA ILE A 68 -1.84 12.15 -4.43
C ILE A 68 -1.21 12.70 -3.13
N GLU A 69 -1.39 14.00 -2.85
CA GLU A 69 -0.89 14.62 -1.62
C GLU A 69 -1.64 14.10 -0.39
N ASP A 70 -2.96 13.94 -0.48
CA ASP A 70 -3.76 13.34 0.58
C ASP A 70 -3.40 11.89 0.81
N LEU A 71 -3.21 11.12 -0.27
CA LEU A 71 -2.79 9.72 -0.17
C LEU A 71 -1.42 9.60 0.50
N TRP A 72 -0.46 10.43 0.07
CA TRP A 72 0.86 10.52 0.68
C TRP A 72 0.77 10.87 2.16
N LYS A 73 0.00 11.89 2.51
CA LYS A 73 -0.16 12.36 3.88
C LYS A 73 -0.80 11.28 4.74
N ARG A 74 -1.88 10.65 4.29
CA ARG A 74 -2.56 9.54 4.99
C ARG A 74 -1.59 8.40 5.27
N TRP A 75 -0.83 7.95 4.26
CA TRP A 75 0.17 6.91 4.44
C TRP A 75 1.27 7.32 5.42
N LYS A 76 1.80 8.55 5.30
CA LYS A 76 2.86 9.07 6.16
C LYS A 76 2.42 9.21 7.62
N THR A 77 1.17 9.59 7.86
CA THR A 77 0.56 9.68 9.20
C THR A 77 0.08 8.33 9.73
N SER A 78 -0.03 7.33 8.87
CA SER A 78 -0.48 5.98 9.23
C SER A 78 0.60 5.24 10.03
N GLU A 79 0.16 4.36 10.92
CA GLU A 79 1.05 3.45 11.65
C GLU A 79 1.86 2.57 10.70
N VAL A 80 1.30 2.28 9.51
CA VAL A 80 1.93 1.47 8.47
C VAL A 80 3.28 2.04 8.05
N HIS A 81 3.46 3.36 7.98
CA HIS A 81 4.75 3.97 7.70
C HIS A 81 5.78 3.70 8.81
N ASN A 82 5.31 3.63 10.07
CA ASN A 82 6.13 3.41 11.26
C ASN A 82 6.33 1.92 11.59
N TRP A 83 5.79 1.01 10.77
CA TRP A 83 5.98 -0.42 10.96
C TRP A 83 7.45 -0.80 10.91
N THR A 84 7.89 -1.48 11.95
CA THR A 84 9.19 -2.10 12.00
C THR A 84 9.18 -3.38 11.20
N LEU A 85 10.36 -3.97 11.00
CA LEU A 85 10.48 -5.27 10.38
C LEU A 85 9.57 -6.32 11.04
N GLU A 86 9.50 -6.34 12.37
CA GLU A 86 8.68 -7.31 13.12
C GLU A 86 7.19 -7.12 12.85
N ASP A 87 6.72 -5.88 12.76
CA ASP A 87 5.32 -5.57 12.40
C ASP A 87 5.00 -6.06 10.99
N THR A 88 5.88 -5.82 10.01
CA THR A 88 5.68 -6.30 8.64
C THR A 88 5.71 -7.84 8.56
N LEU A 89 6.54 -8.50 9.36
CA LEU A 89 6.59 -9.95 9.44
C LEU A 89 5.31 -10.53 10.03
N GLN A 90 4.86 -9.96 11.14
CA GLN A 90 3.61 -10.39 11.76
C GLN A 90 2.44 -10.17 10.79
N TRP A 91 2.44 -9.05 10.07
CA TRP A 91 1.44 -8.79 9.04
C TRP A 91 1.46 -9.82 7.90
N LEU A 92 2.65 -10.19 7.44
CA LEU A 92 2.84 -11.22 6.42
C LEU A 92 2.27 -12.57 6.87
N ILE A 93 2.41 -12.92 8.15
CA ILE A 93 1.97 -14.21 8.69
C ILE A 93 0.47 -14.19 8.98
N GLU A 94 -0.03 -13.16 9.65
CA GLU A 94 -1.42 -13.11 10.11
C GLU A 94 -2.40 -12.67 9.02
N PHE A 95 -2.02 -11.68 8.20
CA PHE A 95 -2.95 -11.10 7.22
C PHE A 95 -2.70 -11.58 5.79
N VAL A 96 -1.43 -11.72 5.40
CA VAL A 96 -1.08 -12.24 4.08
C VAL A 96 -1.08 -13.77 4.07
N GLU A 97 -0.92 -14.40 5.24
CA GLU A 97 -0.85 -15.86 5.42
C GLU A 97 0.28 -16.48 4.58
N LEU A 98 1.43 -15.80 4.52
CA LEU A 98 2.62 -16.27 3.79
C LEU A 98 3.85 -16.33 4.70
N PRO A 99 3.82 -17.13 5.79
CA PRO A 99 4.94 -17.26 6.73
C PRO A 99 6.23 -17.77 6.07
N GLN A 100 6.12 -18.47 4.94
CA GLN A 100 7.26 -18.98 4.19
C GLN A 100 8.24 -17.89 3.69
N TYR A 101 7.76 -16.65 3.50
CA TYR A 101 8.60 -15.53 3.05
C TYR A 101 9.15 -14.68 4.20
N GLU A 102 8.84 -15.01 5.46
CA GLU A 102 9.28 -14.27 6.65
C GLU A 102 10.81 -14.08 6.65
N LYS A 103 11.56 -15.14 6.37
CA LYS A 103 13.03 -15.07 6.28
C LYS A 103 13.50 -14.07 5.24
N ASN A 104 12.85 -14.03 4.07
CA ASN A 104 13.21 -13.10 3.01
C ASN A 104 12.88 -11.67 3.41
N PHE A 105 11.71 -11.43 4.02
CA PHE A 105 11.38 -10.10 4.54
C PHE A 105 12.40 -9.63 5.59
N ARG A 106 12.84 -10.55 6.46
CA ARG A 106 13.86 -10.28 7.47
C ARG A 106 15.21 -9.96 6.87
N ASP A 107 15.67 -10.76 5.92
CA ASP A 107 16.97 -10.60 5.25
C ASP A 107 17.04 -9.27 4.46
N ASN A 108 15.94 -8.93 3.77
CA ASN A 108 15.85 -7.70 2.98
C ASN A 108 15.40 -6.47 3.79
N ASN A 109 15.28 -6.58 5.12
CA ASN A 109 14.90 -5.48 6.02
C ASN A 109 13.60 -4.76 5.58
N VAL A 110 12.58 -5.55 5.25
CA VAL A 110 11.29 -5.05 4.75
C VAL A 110 10.50 -4.45 5.90
N LYS A 111 10.31 -3.13 5.84
CA LYS A 111 9.63 -2.31 6.85
C LYS A 111 8.48 -1.52 6.23
N GLY A 112 7.76 -0.77 7.04
CA GLY A 112 6.61 0.06 6.63
C GLY A 112 6.85 0.91 5.37
N THR A 113 8.03 1.54 5.27
CA THR A 113 8.43 2.38 4.12
C THR A 113 8.51 1.62 2.80
N THR A 114 8.67 0.30 2.83
CA THR A 114 8.79 -0.53 1.62
C THR A 114 7.46 -1.10 1.14
N LEU A 115 6.40 -1.01 1.94
CA LEU A 115 5.07 -1.51 1.58
C LEU A 115 4.47 -0.85 0.32
N PRO A 116 4.58 0.48 0.09
CA PRO A 116 4.14 1.09 -1.16
C PRO A 116 4.78 0.46 -2.38
N ARG A 117 6.08 0.11 -2.31
CA ARG A 117 6.82 -0.55 -3.40
C ARG A 117 6.28 -1.94 -3.71
N ILE A 118 5.79 -2.64 -2.70
CA ILE A 118 5.14 -3.95 -2.86
C ILE A 118 3.73 -3.77 -3.46
N ALA A 119 3.00 -2.75 -3.03
CA ALA A 119 1.65 -2.43 -3.50
C ALA A 119 1.60 -2.09 -5.01
N VAL A 120 2.65 -1.47 -5.57
CA VAL A 120 2.77 -1.21 -7.02
C VAL A 120 3.21 -2.40 -7.85
N HIS A 121 3.31 -3.59 -7.27
CA HIS A 121 3.83 -4.78 -7.94
C HIS A 121 5.23 -4.55 -8.51
N GLU A 122 6.19 -3.97 -7.77
CA GLU A 122 7.55 -3.79 -8.31
C GLU A 122 8.20 -5.18 -8.52
N PRO A 123 8.37 -5.65 -9.76
CA PRO A 123 8.75 -7.03 -10.03
C PRO A 123 10.19 -7.29 -9.60
N SER A 124 11.08 -6.30 -9.67
CA SER A 124 12.47 -6.41 -9.22
C SER A 124 12.51 -6.56 -7.70
N PHE A 125 11.71 -5.82 -6.94
CA PHE A 125 11.63 -5.98 -5.49
C PHE A 125 11.04 -7.33 -5.11
N MET A 126 9.89 -7.72 -5.68
CA MET A 126 9.25 -8.97 -5.31
C MET A 126 10.06 -10.22 -5.73
N ILE A 127 10.69 -10.19 -6.90
CA ILE A 127 11.43 -11.35 -7.42
C ILE A 127 12.88 -11.33 -6.91
N SER A 128 13.59 -10.20 -6.96
CA SER A 128 15.00 -10.16 -6.55
C SER A 128 15.17 -10.10 -5.03
N GLN A 129 14.39 -9.29 -4.32
CA GLN A 129 14.51 -9.15 -2.86
C GLN A 129 13.71 -10.25 -2.18
N LEU A 130 12.39 -10.26 -2.36
CA LEU A 130 11.50 -11.18 -1.64
C LEU A 130 11.54 -12.62 -2.19
N LYS A 131 12.08 -12.84 -3.39
CA LYS A 131 12.12 -14.16 -4.08
C LYS A 131 10.75 -14.81 -4.19
N ILE A 132 9.72 -14.01 -4.38
CA ILE A 132 8.34 -14.48 -4.58
C ILE A 132 8.13 -14.72 -6.08
N SER A 133 8.50 -15.90 -6.55
CA SER A 133 8.31 -16.29 -7.95
C SER A 133 6.83 -16.54 -8.27
N ASP A 134 6.08 -17.03 -7.29
CA ASP A 134 4.69 -17.44 -7.44
C ASP A 134 3.77 -16.24 -7.74
N ARG A 135 2.98 -16.36 -8.80
CA ARG A 135 2.07 -15.28 -9.23
C ARG A 135 0.96 -15.04 -8.22
N SER A 136 0.42 -16.10 -7.62
CA SER A 136 -0.69 -16.01 -6.66
C SER A 136 -0.21 -15.34 -5.37
N HIS A 137 0.99 -15.72 -4.89
CA HIS A 137 1.58 -15.07 -3.71
C HIS A 137 1.91 -13.60 -3.96
N ARG A 138 2.47 -13.26 -5.14
CA ARG A 138 2.71 -11.85 -5.51
C ARG A 138 1.43 -11.05 -5.55
N GLN A 139 0.40 -11.56 -6.22
CA GLN A 139 -0.89 -10.89 -6.26
C GLN A 139 -1.46 -10.71 -4.86
N LYS A 140 -1.49 -11.76 -4.03
CA LYS A 140 -2.02 -11.69 -2.67
C LYS A 140 -1.26 -10.66 -1.83
N LEU A 141 0.07 -10.66 -1.90
CA LEU A 141 0.91 -9.74 -1.17
C LEU A 141 0.72 -8.30 -1.66
N GLN A 142 0.66 -8.08 -2.98
CA GLN A 142 0.39 -6.78 -3.58
C GLN A 142 -0.96 -6.23 -3.09
N LEU A 143 -2.03 -7.02 -3.17
CA LEU A 143 -3.37 -6.62 -2.74
C LEU A 143 -3.42 -6.28 -1.25
N LYS A 144 -2.75 -7.07 -0.41
CA LYS A 144 -2.66 -6.80 1.01
C LYS A 144 -1.84 -5.54 1.29
N ALA A 145 -0.72 -5.34 0.60
CA ALA A 145 0.14 -4.16 0.76
C ALA A 145 -0.62 -2.89 0.35
N LEU A 146 -1.36 -2.97 -0.76
CA LEU A 146 -2.22 -1.89 -1.22
C LEU A 146 -3.33 -1.60 -0.20
N ASP A 147 -3.92 -2.64 0.40
CA ASP A 147 -4.90 -2.46 1.46
C ASP A 147 -4.34 -1.68 2.66
N VAL A 148 -3.15 -2.02 3.15
CA VAL A 148 -2.56 -1.30 4.30
C VAL A 148 -2.08 0.10 3.95
N VAL A 149 -1.65 0.31 2.70
CA VAL A 149 -1.21 1.62 2.22
C VAL A 149 -2.40 2.57 2.05
N LEU A 150 -3.54 2.08 1.55
CA LEU A 150 -4.74 2.89 1.30
C LEU A 150 -5.63 3.07 2.53
N PHE A 151 -5.84 1.99 3.29
CA PHE A 151 -6.78 1.94 4.42
C PHE A 151 -6.09 1.98 5.78
N GLY A 152 -4.75 1.96 5.82
CA GLY A 152 -4.00 1.90 7.06
C GLY A 152 -3.88 0.48 7.63
N PRO A 153 -3.39 0.32 8.88
CA PRO A 153 -3.16 -1.00 9.45
C PRO A 153 -4.46 -1.81 9.43
N LEU A 154 -4.38 -3.07 9.00
CA LEU A 154 -5.54 -3.97 9.06
C LEU A 154 -5.97 -4.06 10.53
N THR A 155 -7.07 -3.39 10.85
CA THR A 155 -7.58 -3.31 12.22
C THR A 155 -7.80 -4.73 12.72
N ARG A 156 -6.96 -5.17 13.66
CA ARG A 156 -7.34 -6.28 14.54
C ARG A 156 -8.63 -5.85 15.24
N PRO A 157 -9.72 -6.63 15.19
CA PRO A 157 -10.90 -6.28 15.98
C PRO A 157 -10.47 -6.10 17.44
N PRO A 158 -10.99 -5.10 18.16
CA PRO A 158 -10.69 -4.93 19.58
C PRO A 158 -11.12 -6.21 20.30
N HIS A 159 -10.16 -6.82 21.00
CA HIS A 159 -10.32 -8.07 21.71
C HIS A 159 -10.96 -7.85 23.08
#